data_AF-A0A4S8KTV7-F1
#
_entry.id   AF-A0A4S8KTV7-F1
#
_cell.length_a   1.000
_cell.length_b   1.000
_cell.length_c   1.000
_cell.angle_alpha   90.00
_cell.angle_beta   90.00
_cell.angle_gamma   90.00
#
_symmetry.space_group_name_H-M   'P 1'
#
loop_
_entity.id
_entity.type
_entity.pdbx_description
1 polymer ?
#
loop_
_entity_poly.entity_id
_entity_poly.type
_entity_poly.pdbx_seq_one_letter_code
_entity_poly.pdbx_strand_id
1 'polypeptide(L)'
;ISIQTPWMQQQLVPDLVVIDEPLTGLITDGAHKFFKDRLSILITTSTFSALTQTWVPGLFSYADGATTKHYRYHFQAIFLSILEAAREKDVLDFSDAQRKGYEEAFVWIFILLEDPRNEEELAQVAGSLLSGCEHHYRKSVHKVSRAQGILSKDSQTAFKRLAMDLCTVKTEAEFTATVEEIQNKFPQLFPWLNWWLEPEHARMIFDSQRTMSAETLASLPRTTNAEESMHNTLYHIAGQDHDVLPGLEQLVYAASWFELRHRNALSELTYLCFLYTPSN
;
A
#
# COMPACT_ATOMS: atom_id res chain seq x y z
N ILE A 1 2.38 -14.34 -12.16
CA ILE A 1 1.09 -14.61 -12.87
C ILE A 1 0.06 -13.67 -12.27
N SER A 2 -0.72 -12.97 -13.08
CA SER A 2 -1.74 -12.03 -12.60
C SER A 2 -3.15 -12.52 -12.91
N ILE A 3 -4.08 -12.30 -11.98
CA ILE A 3 -5.50 -12.60 -12.11
C ILE A 3 -6.25 -11.30 -11.88
N GLN A 4 -7.06 -10.93 -12.86
CA GLN A 4 -7.91 -9.76 -12.82
C GLN A 4 -9.18 -10.05 -13.61
N THR A 5 -10.33 -9.77 -13.01
CA THR A 5 -11.62 -9.80 -13.72
C THR A 5 -11.94 -8.39 -14.26
N PRO A 6 -12.82 -8.27 -15.27
CA PRO A 6 -13.27 -6.95 -15.73
C PRO A 6 -13.85 -6.08 -14.59
N TRP A 7 -14.55 -6.70 -13.63
CA TRP A 7 -15.04 -6.00 -12.45
C TRP A 7 -13.91 -5.47 -11.57
N MET A 8 -12.89 -6.28 -11.29
CA MET A 8 -11.71 -5.83 -10.52
C MET A 8 -11.00 -4.67 -11.21
N GLN A 9 -10.83 -4.73 -12.55
CA GLN A 9 -10.27 -3.64 -13.34
C GLN A 9 -11.08 -2.34 -13.19
N GLN A 10 -12.42 -2.42 -13.20
CA GLN A 10 -13.27 -1.25 -12.96
C GLN A 10 -13.09 -0.66 -11.56
N GLN A 11 -12.78 -1.48 -10.55
CA GLN A 11 -12.54 -0.96 -9.19
C GLN A 11 -11.24 -0.14 -9.09
N LEU A 12 -10.30 -0.31 -10.03
CA LEU A 12 -9.06 0.47 -10.08
C LEU A 12 -9.29 1.93 -10.55
N VAL A 13 -10.47 2.24 -11.10
CA VAL A 13 -10.83 3.58 -11.59
C VAL A 13 -12.03 4.10 -10.78
N PRO A 14 -11.90 5.23 -10.05
CA PRO A 14 -13.02 5.78 -9.30
C PRO A 14 -14.15 6.27 -10.24
N ASP A 15 -15.40 6.04 -9.83
CA ASP A 15 -16.61 6.32 -10.62
C ASP A 15 -16.95 7.83 -10.82
N LEU A 16 -16.15 8.78 -10.34
CA LEU A 16 -16.53 10.20 -10.39
C LEU A 16 -15.37 11.12 -10.77
N VAL A 17 -15.56 11.79 -11.91
CA VAL A 17 -14.92 13.03 -12.32
C VAL A 17 -15.08 14.09 -11.21
N VAL A 18 -14.05 14.25 -10.40
CA VAL A 18 -13.65 15.55 -9.82
C VAL A 18 -12.15 15.68 -10.07
N ILE A 19 -11.81 16.46 -11.09
CA ILE A 19 -10.45 16.56 -11.67
C ILE A 19 -9.50 17.39 -10.77
N ASP A 20 -9.98 17.90 -9.64
CA ASP A 20 -9.24 18.80 -8.74
C ASP A 20 -8.85 18.18 -7.39
N GLU A 21 -9.14 16.90 -7.11
CA GLU A 21 -8.76 16.25 -5.83
C GLU A 21 -7.90 14.98 -6.04
N PRO A 22 -6.98 14.64 -5.11
CA PRO A 22 -6.10 13.47 -5.24
C PRO A 22 -6.87 12.14 -5.25
N LEU A 23 -6.61 11.30 -6.25
CA LEU A 23 -7.09 9.91 -6.29
C LEU A 23 -6.56 9.15 -5.06
N THR A 24 -7.47 8.78 -4.19
CA THR A 24 -7.19 8.22 -2.88
C THR A 24 -7.67 6.79 -2.83
N GLY A 25 -6.80 5.83 -2.46
CA GLY A 25 -7.29 4.56 -1.91
C GLY A 25 -6.89 3.25 -2.59
N LEU A 26 -5.95 3.22 -3.54
CA LEU A 26 -5.31 1.94 -3.89
C LEU A 26 -4.27 1.56 -2.83
N ILE A 27 -4.13 0.28 -2.52
CA ILE A 27 -3.10 -0.23 -1.60
C ILE A 27 -2.61 -1.56 -2.15
N THR A 28 -1.29 -1.81 -2.10
CA THR A 28 -0.69 -3.08 -2.52
C THR A 28 0.05 -3.73 -1.36
N ASP A 29 -0.18 -5.03 -1.12
CA ASP A 29 0.50 -5.80 -0.08
C ASP A 29 0.84 -7.23 -0.54
N GLY A 30 1.82 -7.85 0.13
CA GLY A 30 2.28 -9.22 -0.11
C GLY A 30 1.91 -10.18 1.02
N ALA A 31 0.99 -11.13 0.75
CA ALA A 31 0.59 -12.19 1.65
C ALA A 31 1.45 -13.46 1.51
N HIS A 32 2.14 -13.82 2.59
CA HIS A 32 2.98 -15.03 2.69
C HIS A 32 2.21 -16.31 3.09
N LYS A 33 0.93 -16.19 3.47
CA LYS A 33 0.16 -17.30 4.05
C LYS A 33 -0.80 -17.97 3.09
N PHE A 34 -1.04 -17.35 1.94
CA PHE A 34 -2.02 -17.87 0.99
C PHE A 34 -1.54 -19.16 0.33
N PHE A 35 -0.25 -19.23 -0.02
CA PHE A 35 0.38 -20.41 -0.59
C PHE A 35 1.11 -21.23 0.47
N LYS A 36 1.18 -22.53 0.21
CA LYS A 36 1.86 -23.51 1.06
C LYS A 36 3.37 -23.31 1.07
N ASP A 37 3.96 -23.00 -0.08
CA ASP A 37 5.35 -22.54 -0.15
C ASP A 37 5.44 -21.11 0.37
N ARG A 38 6.19 -20.91 1.46
CA ARG A 38 6.35 -19.60 2.11
C ARG A 38 7.26 -18.64 1.34
N LEU A 39 7.98 -19.13 0.33
CA LEU A 39 8.68 -18.29 -0.63
C LEU A 39 7.72 -17.71 -1.66
N SER A 40 6.60 -18.39 -1.94
CA SER A 40 5.56 -17.86 -2.80
C SER A 40 4.75 -16.78 -2.10
N ILE A 41 4.49 -15.70 -2.82
CA ILE A 41 3.79 -14.52 -2.34
C ILE A 41 2.54 -14.32 -3.18
N LEU A 42 1.42 -14.11 -2.51
CA LEU A 42 0.26 -13.47 -3.12
C LEU A 42 0.43 -11.97 -2.99
N ILE A 43 0.65 -11.28 -4.09
CA ILE A 43 0.64 -9.82 -4.14
C ILE A 43 -0.77 -9.38 -4.52
N THR A 44 -1.37 -8.50 -3.72
CA THR A 44 -2.72 -8.00 -3.93
C THR A 44 -2.69 -6.49 -4.02
N THR A 45 -3.38 -5.91 -5.00
CA THR A 45 -3.77 -4.50 -4.98
C THR A 45 -5.26 -4.41 -4.74
N SER A 46 -5.67 -3.57 -3.79
CA SER A 46 -7.07 -3.36 -3.43
C SER A 46 -7.44 -1.88 -3.40
N THR A 47 -8.73 -1.61 -3.49
CA THR A 47 -9.34 -0.29 -3.27
C THR A 47 -10.47 -0.37 -2.26
N PHE A 48 -10.83 0.73 -1.62
CA PHE A 48 -11.96 0.76 -0.69
C PHE A 48 -13.28 0.99 -1.43
N SER A 49 -14.23 0.06 -1.28
CA SER A 49 -15.58 0.20 -1.80
C SER A 49 -16.49 0.82 -0.75
N ALA A 50 -16.88 2.08 -0.94
CA ALA A 50 -17.86 2.75 -0.07
C ALA A 50 -19.24 2.05 -0.10
N LEU A 51 -19.60 1.43 -1.23
CA LEU A 51 -20.84 0.67 -1.38
C LEU A 51 -20.91 -0.52 -0.41
N THR A 52 -19.84 -1.30 -0.33
CA THR A 52 -19.81 -2.52 0.48
C THR A 52 -19.12 -2.34 1.83
N GLN A 53 -18.60 -1.11 2.09
CA GLN A 53 -17.81 -0.72 3.25
C GLN A 53 -16.66 -1.70 3.53
N THR A 54 -16.03 -2.21 2.47
CA THR A 54 -14.90 -3.13 2.54
C THR A 54 -13.88 -2.85 1.46
N TRP A 55 -12.66 -3.30 1.70
CA TRP A 55 -11.61 -3.36 0.69
C TRP A 55 -11.96 -4.46 -0.33
N VAL A 56 -11.82 -4.13 -1.60
CA VAL A 56 -12.12 -5.01 -2.73
C VAL A 56 -10.89 -5.11 -3.64
N PRO A 57 -10.65 -6.28 -4.25
CA PRO A 57 -9.44 -6.50 -5.03
C PRO A 57 -9.53 -5.82 -6.40
N GLY A 58 -8.44 -5.17 -6.79
CA GLY A 58 -8.21 -4.63 -8.13
C GLY A 58 -7.25 -5.50 -8.96
N LEU A 59 -6.28 -6.18 -8.32
CA LEU A 59 -5.38 -7.13 -8.96
C LEU A 59 -4.87 -8.18 -7.96
N PHE A 60 -4.81 -9.44 -8.40
CA PHE A 60 -4.04 -10.48 -7.70
C PHE A 60 -2.84 -10.90 -8.53
N SER A 61 -1.71 -11.20 -7.87
CA SER A 61 -0.58 -11.84 -8.51
C SER A 61 0.06 -12.91 -7.65
N TYR A 62 0.30 -14.08 -8.26
CA TYR A 62 1.26 -15.04 -7.75
C TYR A 62 2.67 -14.60 -8.15
N ALA A 63 3.57 -14.61 -7.16
CA ALA A 63 5.00 -14.47 -7.33
C ALA A 63 5.73 -15.61 -6.59
N ASP A 64 6.81 -16.14 -7.16
CA ASP A 64 7.71 -17.12 -6.53
C ASP A 64 8.79 -16.45 -5.67
N GLY A 65 8.54 -15.21 -5.22
CA GLY A 65 9.39 -14.46 -4.33
C GLY A 65 8.89 -13.03 -4.11
N ALA A 66 9.61 -12.29 -3.27
CA ALA A 66 9.34 -10.88 -2.94
C ALA A 66 10.48 -9.96 -3.42
N THR A 67 10.94 -10.13 -4.67
CA THR A 67 12.01 -9.28 -5.22
C THR A 67 11.46 -8.09 -6.00
N THR A 68 12.31 -7.09 -6.25
CA THR A 68 11.99 -5.91 -7.08
C THR A 68 11.36 -6.31 -8.41
N LYS A 69 11.87 -7.37 -9.05
CA LYS A 69 11.36 -7.85 -10.34
C LYS A 69 9.91 -8.34 -10.25
N HIS A 70 9.53 -9.00 -9.15
CA HIS A 70 8.16 -9.49 -8.96
C HIS A 70 7.18 -8.33 -8.81
N TYR A 71 7.52 -7.37 -7.95
CA TYR A 71 6.68 -6.19 -7.72
C TYR A 71 6.62 -5.29 -8.95
N ARG A 72 7.72 -5.14 -9.71
CA ARG A 72 7.69 -4.45 -11.00
C ARG A 72 6.65 -5.04 -11.94
N TYR A 73 6.62 -6.37 -12.12
CA TYR A 73 5.63 -6.98 -13.00
C TYR A 73 4.20 -6.82 -12.49
N HIS A 74 4.00 -6.83 -11.17
CA HIS A 74 2.71 -6.54 -10.57
C HIS A 74 2.25 -5.10 -10.87
N PHE A 75 3.11 -4.10 -10.63
CA PHE A 75 2.82 -2.70 -10.92
C PHE A 75 2.65 -2.43 -12.41
N GLN A 76 3.43 -3.06 -13.29
CA GLN A 76 3.21 -2.97 -14.73
C GLN A 76 1.82 -3.46 -15.12
N ALA A 77 1.33 -4.54 -14.52
CA ALA A 77 -0.03 -5.03 -14.77
C ALA A 77 -1.10 -4.05 -14.27
N ILE A 78 -0.90 -3.41 -13.10
CA ILE A 78 -1.79 -2.35 -12.60
C ILE A 78 -1.81 -1.16 -13.56
N PHE A 79 -0.65 -0.65 -13.96
CA PHE A 79 -0.58 0.50 -14.87
C PHE A 79 -1.19 0.19 -16.23
N LEU A 80 -0.94 -0.98 -16.79
CA LEU A 80 -1.60 -1.41 -18.03
C LEU A 80 -3.11 -1.50 -17.83
N SER A 81 -3.57 -2.07 -16.72
CA SER A 81 -5.00 -2.17 -16.39
C SER A 81 -5.66 -0.80 -16.22
N ILE A 82 -4.99 0.16 -15.55
CA ILE A 82 -5.47 1.54 -15.37
C ILE A 82 -5.45 2.28 -16.70
N LEU A 83 -4.44 2.08 -17.55
CA LEU A 83 -4.42 2.68 -18.88
C LEU A 83 -5.53 2.15 -19.77
N GLU A 84 -5.80 0.85 -19.70
CA GLU A 84 -6.91 0.22 -20.40
C GLU A 84 -8.26 0.69 -19.83
N ALA A 85 -8.33 1.04 -18.55
CA ALA A 85 -9.52 1.56 -17.86
C ALA A 85 -9.63 3.12 -17.79
N ALA A 86 -8.60 3.84 -18.25
CA ALA A 86 -8.39 5.30 -18.28
C ALA A 86 -7.77 6.00 -17.02
N ARG A 87 -6.88 6.95 -17.36
CA ARG A 87 -5.79 7.69 -16.66
C ARG A 87 -5.86 8.00 -15.14
N GLU A 88 -4.78 7.53 -14.49
CA GLU A 88 -3.99 8.05 -13.34
C GLU A 88 -4.54 7.97 -11.89
N LYS A 89 -3.83 7.20 -11.04
CA LYS A 89 -2.96 7.59 -9.87
C LYS A 89 -3.05 6.55 -8.74
N ASP A 90 -1.89 6.13 -8.23
CA ASP A 90 -1.73 5.07 -7.22
C ASP A 90 -1.25 5.61 -5.87
N VAL A 91 -1.65 4.91 -4.80
CA VAL A 91 -1.15 5.05 -3.43
C VAL A 91 -0.64 3.66 -3.02
N LEU A 92 0.51 3.56 -2.35
CA LEU A 92 1.19 2.27 -2.18
C LEU A 92 1.93 2.17 -0.85
N ASP A 93 1.97 0.97 -0.27
CA ASP A 93 2.72 0.63 0.95
C ASP A 93 3.95 -0.23 0.61
N PHE A 94 5.06 -0.07 1.35
CA PHE A 94 6.36 -0.49 0.83
C PHE A 94 7.35 -1.13 1.82
N SER A 95 7.96 -2.20 1.31
CA SER A 95 9.35 -2.64 1.49
C SER A 95 10.24 -2.11 0.34
N ASP A 96 11.57 -2.22 0.47
CA ASP A 96 12.54 -1.74 -0.55
C ASP A 96 12.32 -2.33 -1.95
N ALA A 97 11.95 -3.62 -2.00
CA ALA A 97 11.68 -4.31 -3.25
C ALA A 97 10.42 -3.77 -3.93
N GLN A 98 9.38 -3.48 -3.16
CA GLN A 98 8.14 -2.90 -3.67
C GLN A 98 8.39 -1.48 -4.21
N ARG A 99 9.14 -0.65 -3.47
CA ARG A 99 9.43 0.75 -3.83
C ARG A 99 10.12 0.84 -5.18
N LYS A 100 11.23 0.11 -5.33
CA LYS A 100 11.99 0.04 -6.59
C LYS A 100 11.15 -0.55 -7.72
N GLY A 101 10.32 -1.55 -7.43
CA GLY A 101 9.44 -2.16 -8.41
C GLY A 101 8.42 -1.18 -8.99
N TYR A 102 7.85 -0.32 -8.14
CA TYR A 102 6.95 0.75 -8.56
C TYR A 102 7.67 1.80 -9.41
N GLU A 103 8.80 2.33 -8.92
CA GLU A 103 9.57 3.36 -9.65
C GLU A 103 9.96 2.88 -11.05
N GLU A 104 10.48 1.65 -11.16
CA GLU A 104 10.82 1.04 -12.46
C GLU A 104 9.59 0.86 -13.38
N ALA A 105 8.44 0.47 -12.83
CA ALA A 105 7.22 0.29 -13.60
C ALA A 105 6.61 1.64 -14.05
N PHE A 106 6.71 2.67 -13.21
CA PHE A 106 6.22 4.01 -13.49
C PHE A 106 7.05 4.66 -14.60
N VAL A 107 8.37 4.61 -14.49
CA VAL A 107 9.27 5.09 -15.55
C VAL A 107 8.98 4.37 -16.86
N TRP A 108 8.87 3.03 -16.82
CA TRP A 108 8.58 2.23 -18.00
C TRP A 108 7.29 2.63 -18.72
N ILE A 109 6.20 2.86 -17.97
CA ILE A 109 4.92 3.18 -18.60
C ILE A 109 4.90 4.58 -19.21
N PHE A 110 5.52 5.57 -18.56
CA PHE A 110 5.59 6.92 -19.12
C PHE A 110 6.54 7.02 -20.32
N ILE A 111 7.61 6.22 -20.37
CA ILE A 111 8.41 6.06 -21.60
C ILE A 111 7.57 5.45 -22.72
N LEU A 112 6.78 4.41 -22.42
CA LEU A 112 5.92 3.75 -23.40
C LEU A 112 4.85 4.71 -23.96
N LEU A 113 4.39 5.66 -23.14
CA LEU A 113 3.44 6.70 -23.52
C LEU A 113 4.08 7.93 -24.18
N GLU A 114 5.37 7.87 -24.52
CA GLU A 114 6.12 8.97 -25.13
C GLU A 114 6.13 10.27 -24.30
N ASP A 115 6.18 10.15 -22.97
CA ASP A 115 6.31 11.31 -22.08
C ASP A 115 7.64 12.06 -22.36
N PRO A 116 7.63 13.40 -22.43
CA PRO A 116 8.82 14.18 -22.78
C PRO A 116 9.88 14.23 -21.67
N ARG A 117 9.56 13.83 -20.44
CA ARG A 117 10.50 13.78 -19.31
C ARG A 117 11.48 12.61 -19.47
N ASN A 118 12.71 12.80 -19.02
CA ASN A 118 13.70 11.73 -19.02
C ASN A 118 13.47 10.72 -17.87
N GLU A 119 14.16 9.58 -17.90
CA GLU A 119 13.98 8.51 -16.89
C GLU A 119 14.22 8.98 -15.45
N GLU A 120 15.19 9.88 -15.24
CA GLU A 120 15.54 10.39 -13.92
C GLU A 120 14.46 11.33 -13.38
N GLU A 121 13.92 12.21 -14.22
CA GLU A 121 12.78 13.07 -13.89
C GLU A 121 11.53 12.25 -13.56
N LEU A 122 11.27 11.19 -14.33
CA LEU A 122 10.15 10.27 -14.09
C LEU A 122 10.32 9.48 -12.78
N ALA A 123 11.55 9.04 -12.46
CA ALA A 123 11.85 8.35 -11.20
C ALA A 123 11.67 9.29 -9.99
N GLN A 124 12.05 10.56 -10.11
CA GLN A 124 11.83 11.56 -9.05
C GLN A 124 10.34 11.80 -8.81
N VAL A 125 9.55 11.89 -9.88
CA VAL A 125 8.09 12.00 -9.80
C VAL A 125 7.49 10.74 -9.17
N ALA A 126 7.92 9.55 -9.60
CA ALA A 126 7.46 8.30 -9.01
C ALA A 126 7.71 8.27 -7.50
N GLY A 127 8.92 8.61 -7.06
CA GLY A 127 9.30 8.63 -5.64
C GLY A 127 8.56 9.68 -4.80
N SER A 128 8.06 10.78 -5.39
CA SER A 128 7.28 11.80 -4.66
C SER A 128 5.80 11.42 -4.49
N LEU A 129 5.32 10.47 -5.28
CA LEU A 129 3.96 9.91 -5.18
C LEU A 129 3.85 8.82 -4.11
N LEU A 130 4.97 8.42 -3.48
CA LEU A 130 4.99 7.35 -2.49
C LEU A 130 4.78 7.88 -1.07
N SER A 131 3.95 7.17 -0.30
CA SER A 131 3.76 7.40 1.14
C SER A 131 3.84 6.05 1.85
N GLY A 132 4.71 5.93 2.84
CA GLY A 132 4.89 4.67 3.58
C GLY A 132 3.89 4.54 4.73
N CYS A 133 3.56 3.30 5.12
CA CYS A 133 2.64 3.10 6.23
C CYS A 133 3.31 3.32 7.60
N GLU A 134 2.78 4.30 8.34
CA GLU A 134 3.15 4.60 9.73
C GLU A 134 2.98 3.36 10.65
N HIS A 135 2.06 2.45 10.34
CA HIS A 135 1.87 1.20 11.08
C HIS A 135 3.11 0.30 11.01
N HIS A 136 3.75 0.15 9.84
CA HIS A 136 4.93 -0.68 9.69
C HIS A 136 6.13 -0.12 10.44
N TYR A 137 6.31 1.20 10.38
CA TYR A 137 7.27 1.90 11.21
C TYR A 137 7.01 1.62 12.70
N ARG A 138 5.78 1.85 13.18
CA ARG A 138 5.36 1.60 14.57
C ARG A 138 5.60 0.15 15.01
N LYS A 139 5.27 -0.83 14.17
CA LYS A 139 5.49 -2.26 14.41
C LYS A 139 6.98 -2.58 14.50
N SER A 140 7.80 -1.96 13.65
CA SER A 140 9.26 -2.11 13.70
C SER A 140 9.86 -1.52 15.00
N VAL A 141 9.38 -0.35 15.43
CA VAL A 141 9.75 0.30 16.71
C VAL A 141 9.40 -0.64 17.87
N HIS A 142 8.20 -1.22 17.87
CA HIS A 142 7.80 -2.19 18.89
C HIS A 142 8.65 -3.46 18.88
N LYS A 143 9.01 -3.97 17.70
CA LYS A 143 9.86 -5.17 17.56
C LYS A 143 11.27 -4.92 18.08
N VAL A 144 11.92 -3.85 17.62
CA VAL A 144 13.32 -3.54 17.97
C VAL A 144 13.46 -3.14 19.44
N SER A 145 12.46 -2.44 20.00
CA SER A 145 12.44 -2.12 21.42
C SER A 145 12.35 -3.36 22.32
N ARG A 146 11.74 -4.45 21.84
CA ARG A 146 11.56 -5.70 22.60
C ARG A 146 12.65 -6.74 22.33
N ALA A 147 13.59 -6.46 21.42
CA ALA A 147 14.70 -7.37 21.13
C ALA A 147 15.50 -7.63 22.42
N GLN A 148 15.55 -8.90 22.83
CA GLN A 148 16.10 -9.30 24.13
C GLN A 148 17.56 -8.85 24.28
N GLY A 149 17.87 -8.25 25.44
CA GLY A 149 19.24 -7.87 25.81
C GLY A 149 19.72 -6.52 25.27
N ILE A 150 18.93 -5.81 24.45
CA ILE A 150 19.35 -4.55 23.82
C ILE A 150 19.01 -3.32 24.66
N LEU A 151 17.82 -3.30 25.30
CA LEU A 151 17.33 -2.16 26.09
C LEU A 151 16.73 -2.61 27.43
N SER A 152 17.03 -1.84 28.48
CA SER A 152 16.32 -1.92 29.77
C SER A 152 14.84 -1.51 29.61
N LYS A 153 13.95 -1.91 30.52
CA LYS A 153 12.51 -1.57 30.44
C LYS A 153 12.27 -0.06 30.34
N ASP A 154 13.02 0.75 31.09
CA ASP A 154 12.89 2.21 31.07
C ASP A 154 13.42 2.79 29.75
N SER A 155 14.54 2.24 29.26
CA SER A 155 15.09 2.59 27.95
C SER A 155 14.14 2.25 26.79
N GLN A 156 13.35 1.17 26.90
CA GLN A 156 12.35 0.80 25.88
C GLN A 156 11.24 1.85 25.76
N THR A 157 10.75 2.37 26.89
CA THR A 157 9.72 3.40 26.91
C THR A 157 10.25 4.71 26.34
N ALA A 158 11.45 5.12 26.78
CA ALA A 158 12.10 6.33 26.28
C ALA A 158 12.39 6.28 24.78
N PHE A 159 12.91 5.14 24.29
CA PHE A 159 13.16 4.91 22.86
C PHE A 159 11.88 4.96 22.04
N LYS A 160 10.83 4.23 22.45
CA LYS A 160 9.54 4.22 21.73
C LYS A 160 8.99 5.63 21.59
N ARG A 161 9.00 6.43 22.66
CA ARG A 161 8.51 7.80 22.63
C ARG A 161 9.24 8.60 21.55
N LEU A 162 10.56 8.67 21.63
CA LEU A 162 11.37 9.42 20.67
C LEU A 162 11.20 8.92 19.23
N ALA A 163 11.16 7.61 19.02
CA ALA A 163 10.93 7.03 17.71
C ALA A 163 9.53 7.38 17.16
N MET A 164 8.48 7.35 17.98
CA MET A 164 7.14 7.78 17.54
C MET A 164 7.08 9.29 17.28
N ASP A 165 7.82 10.09 18.05
CA ASP A 165 7.86 11.55 17.87
C ASP A 165 8.40 11.91 16.47
N LEU A 166 9.35 11.15 15.92
CA LEU A 166 9.87 11.32 14.54
C LEU A 166 8.78 11.33 13.47
N CYS A 167 7.66 10.62 13.66
CA CYS A 167 6.54 10.63 12.71
C CYS A 167 5.72 11.92 12.75
N THR A 168 5.80 12.69 13.83
CA THR A 168 4.88 13.80 14.12
C THR A 168 5.56 15.17 14.14
N VAL A 169 6.88 15.22 14.32
CA VAL A 169 7.68 16.45 14.22
C VAL A 169 7.47 17.10 12.85
N LYS A 170 7.36 18.43 12.84
CA LYS A 170 6.96 19.18 11.64
C LYS A 170 8.14 19.86 10.96
N THR A 171 9.23 20.06 11.67
CA THR A 171 10.40 20.76 11.14
C THR A 171 11.60 19.84 11.01
N GLU A 172 12.44 20.10 10.00
CA GLU A 172 13.70 19.39 9.79
C GLU A 172 14.66 19.58 10.99
N ALA A 173 14.64 20.74 11.63
CA ALA A 173 15.44 21.02 12.82
C ALA A 173 15.03 20.14 14.03
N GLU A 174 13.73 20.04 14.34
CA GLU A 174 13.23 19.16 15.41
C GLU A 174 13.48 17.68 15.10
N PHE A 175 13.32 17.31 13.83
CA PHE A 175 13.63 15.95 13.37
C PHE A 175 15.09 15.61 13.60
N THR A 176 16.01 16.47 13.16
CA THR A 176 17.45 16.29 13.33
C THR A 176 17.82 16.20 14.81
N ALA A 177 17.29 17.09 15.66
CA ALA A 177 17.53 17.05 17.10
C ALA A 177 17.01 15.75 17.75
N THR A 178 15.84 15.26 17.31
CA THR A 178 15.27 13.99 17.82
C THR A 178 16.10 12.79 17.38
N VAL A 179 16.59 12.80 16.13
CA VAL A 179 17.51 11.78 15.60
C VAL A 179 18.80 11.75 16.41
N GLU A 180 19.42 12.91 16.65
CA GLU A 180 20.62 13.03 17.48
C GLU A 180 20.38 12.56 18.92
N GLU A 181 19.21 12.83 19.49
CA GLU A 181 18.85 12.34 20.83
C GLU A 181 18.73 10.82 20.86
N ILE A 182 18.05 10.21 19.89
CA ILE A 182 17.97 8.75 19.76
C ILE A 182 19.38 8.19 19.56
N GLN A 183 20.21 8.87 18.76
CA GLN A 183 21.54 8.41 18.47
C GLN A 183 22.41 8.39 19.74
N ASN A 184 22.41 9.48 20.50
CA ASN A 184 23.19 9.57 21.72
C ASN A 184 22.72 8.61 22.82
N LYS A 185 21.40 8.38 22.94
CA LYS A 185 20.82 7.52 24.00
C LYS A 185 20.81 6.04 23.66
N PHE A 186 20.74 5.68 22.39
CA PHE A 186 20.57 4.30 21.93
C PHE A 186 21.54 3.94 20.77
N PRO A 187 22.86 4.05 20.97
CA PRO A 187 23.88 3.75 19.96
C PRO A 187 23.73 2.37 19.29
N GLN A 188 23.27 1.39 20.06
CA GLN A 188 23.05 0.02 19.60
C GLN A 188 21.91 -0.13 18.58
N LEU A 189 21.05 0.88 18.42
CA LEU A 189 19.95 0.88 17.46
C LEU A 189 20.28 1.62 16.16
N PHE A 190 21.52 2.09 15.98
CA PHE A 190 21.93 2.84 14.79
C PHE A 190 21.70 2.12 13.48
N PRO A 191 22.00 0.81 13.35
CA PRO A 191 21.75 0.11 12.08
C PRO A 191 20.26 0.14 11.70
N TRP A 192 19.37 -0.01 12.67
CA TRP A 192 17.93 0.10 12.45
C TRP A 192 17.51 1.54 12.13
N LEU A 193 18.03 2.53 12.88
CA LEU A 193 17.68 3.92 12.68
C LEU A 193 18.17 4.45 11.33
N ASN A 194 19.42 4.16 10.97
CA ASN A 194 20.03 4.61 9.71
C ASN A 194 19.25 4.15 8.49
N TRP A 195 18.70 2.93 8.51
CA TRP A 195 17.83 2.46 7.44
C TRP A 195 16.62 3.40 7.30
N TRP A 196 15.94 3.77 8.38
CA TRP A 196 14.82 4.72 8.30
C TRP A 196 15.23 6.16 7.94
N LEU A 197 16.49 6.54 8.15
CA LEU A 197 17.01 7.87 7.83
C LEU A 197 17.46 8.02 6.38
N GLU A 198 17.56 6.93 5.61
CA GLU A 198 17.87 7.08 4.20
C GLU A 198 16.76 7.93 3.53
N PRO A 199 17.10 8.89 2.66
CA PRO A 199 16.13 9.86 2.13
C PRO A 199 14.92 9.21 1.44
N GLU A 200 15.10 8.02 0.89
CA GLU A 200 14.04 7.22 0.28
C GLU A 200 13.01 6.69 1.28
N HIS A 201 13.41 6.30 2.49
CA HIS A 201 12.48 5.83 3.54
C HIS A 201 11.96 6.98 4.39
N ALA A 202 12.82 7.93 4.71
CA ALA A 202 12.48 9.06 5.57
C ALA A 202 11.31 9.88 4.99
N ARG A 203 11.37 10.17 3.68
CA ARG A 203 10.33 10.94 2.96
C ARG A 203 8.96 10.27 2.96
N MET A 204 8.91 8.96 3.19
CA MET A 204 7.69 8.16 3.13
C MET A 204 6.97 8.15 4.49
N ILE A 205 7.70 8.31 5.60
CA ILE A 205 7.19 8.10 6.95
C ILE A 205 7.16 9.38 7.78
N PHE A 206 8.21 10.20 7.71
CA PHE A 206 8.40 11.32 8.62
C PHE A 206 7.86 12.61 8.02
N ASP A 207 6.89 13.23 8.67
CA ASP A 207 6.22 14.44 8.20
C ASP A 207 7.20 15.56 7.85
N SER A 208 8.25 15.74 8.65
CA SER A 208 9.32 16.74 8.43
C SER A 208 10.23 16.46 7.23
N GLN A 209 10.21 15.24 6.68
CA GLN A 209 11.07 14.80 5.58
C GLN A 209 10.27 14.54 4.28
N ARG A 210 8.93 14.64 4.34
CA ARG A 210 8.04 14.36 3.21
C ARG A 210 8.25 15.36 2.07
N THR A 211 8.22 14.83 0.86
CA THR A 211 8.22 15.63 -0.38
C THR A 211 6.83 15.69 -1.03
N MET A 212 5.91 14.80 -0.64
CA MET A 212 4.50 14.84 -1.00
C MET A 212 3.80 16.05 -0.35
N SER A 213 2.86 16.67 -1.07
CA SER A 213 2.11 17.82 -0.54
C SER A 213 1.22 17.42 0.65
N ALA A 214 0.97 18.37 1.55
CA ALA A 214 0.14 18.14 2.74
C ALA A 214 -1.33 17.80 2.40
N GLU A 215 -1.85 18.38 1.30
CA GLU A 215 -3.19 18.12 0.78
C GLU A 215 -3.33 16.68 0.27
N THR A 216 -2.36 16.22 -0.53
CA THR A 216 -2.31 14.82 -0.97
C THR A 216 -2.19 13.89 0.23
N LEU A 217 -1.32 14.18 1.21
CA LEU A 217 -1.17 13.35 2.40
C LEU A 217 -2.44 13.26 3.25
N ALA A 218 -3.17 14.36 3.44
CA ALA A 218 -4.40 14.39 4.25
C ALA A 218 -5.51 13.50 3.66
N SER A 219 -5.49 13.31 2.34
CA SER A 219 -6.40 12.40 1.67
C SER A 219 -6.00 10.92 1.91
N LEU A 220 -4.72 10.60 2.08
CA LEU A 220 -4.25 9.22 2.18
C LEU A 220 -4.62 8.54 3.52
N PRO A 221 -5.07 7.26 3.49
CA PRO A 221 -5.24 6.48 4.71
C PRO A 221 -3.88 6.22 5.38
N ARG A 222 -3.74 6.58 6.67
CA ARG A 222 -2.49 6.48 7.44
C ARG A 222 -2.13 5.06 7.91
N THR A 223 -2.95 4.05 7.62
CA THR A 223 -2.82 2.69 8.18
C THR A 223 -3.10 1.59 7.15
N THR A 224 -2.37 0.48 7.22
CA THR A 224 -2.55 -0.74 6.42
C THR A 224 -3.58 -1.72 6.99
N ASN A 225 -4.34 -1.33 8.02
CA ASN A 225 -5.48 -2.13 8.52
C ASN A 225 -6.42 -2.55 7.39
N ALA A 226 -6.46 -1.74 6.34
CA ALA A 226 -7.08 -2.01 5.06
C ALA A 226 -6.69 -3.36 4.42
N GLU A 227 -5.40 -3.56 4.14
CA GLU A 227 -4.89 -4.78 3.50
C GLU A 227 -4.85 -5.95 4.48
N GLU A 228 -4.57 -5.73 5.76
CA GLU A 228 -4.69 -6.81 6.75
C GLU A 228 -6.15 -7.31 6.86
N SER A 229 -7.13 -6.40 6.76
CA SER A 229 -8.56 -6.73 6.70
C SER A 229 -8.94 -7.41 5.37
N MET A 230 -8.38 -6.95 4.24
CA MET A 230 -8.54 -7.60 2.94
C MET A 230 -8.02 -9.03 3.02
N HIS A 231 -6.76 -9.23 3.40
CA HIS A 231 -6.14 -10.55 3.51
C HIS A 231 -6.93 -11.46 4.44
N ASN A 232 -7.43 -10.94 5.57
CA ASN A 232 -8.31 -11.71 6.46
C ASN A 232 -9.62 -12.14 5.78
N THR A 233 -10.26 -11.22 5.04
CA THR A 233 -11.47 -11.51 4.26
C THR A 233 -11.19 -12.55 3.18
N LEU A 234 -10.06 -12.42 2.48
CA LEU A 234 -9.61 -13.36 1.46
C LEU A 234 -9.40 -14.75 2.06
N TYR A 235 -8.73 -14.85 3.22
CA TYR A 235 -8.53 -16.13 3.90
C TYR A 235 -9.84 -16.75 4.37
N HIS A 236 -10.83 -15.94 4.74
CA HIS A 236 -12.15 -16.43 5.10
C HIS A 236 -12.91 -17.03 3.91
N ILE A 237 -12.80 -16.41 2.73
CA ILE A 237 -13.48 -16.84 1.50
C ILE A 237 -12.77 -18.02 0.85
N ALA A 238 -11.45 -17.93 0.71
CA ALA A 238 -10.64 -18.80 -0.13
C ALA A 238 -9.80 -19.80 0.65
N GLY A 239 -9.61 -19.63 1.97
CA GLY A 239 -8.70 -20.44 2.77
C GLY A 239 -7.23 -20.01 2.67
N GLN A 240 -6.34 -20.86 3.18
CA GLN A 240 -4.88 -20.66 3.24
C GLN A 240 -4.13 -21.95 2.88
N ASP A 241 -2.81 -21.83 2.74
CA ASP A 241 -1.89 -22.97 2.53
C ASP A 241 -2.19 -23.79 1.27
N HIS A 242 -2.55 -23.11 0.18
CA HIS A 242 -2.83 -23.73 -1.11
C HIS A 242 -1.55 -24.11 -1.86
N ASP A 243 -1.58 -25.22 -2.59
CA ASP A 243 -0.65 -25.44 -3.70
C ASP A 243 -0.97 -24.42 -4.81
N VAL A 244 -0.01 -24.11 -5.69
CA VAL A 244 -0.11 -22.98 -6.63
C VAL A 244 -1.37 -23.01 -7.49
N LEU A 245 -1.64 -24.12 -8.20
CA LEU A 245 -2.80 -24.22 -9.10
C LEU A 245 -4.14 -24.13 -8.35
N PRO A 246 -4.40 -24.92 -7.29
CA PRO A 246 -5.58 -24.73 -6.46
C PRO A 246 -5.69 -23.31 -5.88
N GLY A 247 -4.57 -22.70 -5.50
CA GLY A 247 -4.55 -21.33 -4.99
C GLY A 247 -5.01 -20.32 -6.05
N LEU A 248 -4.57 -20.46 -7.31
CA LEU A 248 -5.03 -19.61 -8.41
C LEU A 248 -6.53 -19.76 -8.67
N GLU A 249 -7.07 -20.99 -8.61
CA GLU A 249 -8.52 -21.24 -8.72
C GLU A 249 -9.31 -20.55 -7.60
N GLN A 250 -8.78 -20.61 -6.38
CA GLN A 250 -9.38 -19.95 -5.21
C GLN A 250 -9.36 -18.42 -5.30
N LEU A 251 -8.37 -17.83 -5.99
CA LEU A 251 -8.35 -16.38 -6.28
C LEU A 251 -9.44 -15.98 -7.28
N VAL A 252 -9.71 -16.81 -8.30
CA VAL A 252 -10.83 -16.59 -9.24
C VAL A 252 -12.18 -16.71 -8.51
N TYR A 253 -12.31 -17.67 -7.61
CA TYR A 253 -13.47 -17.80 -6.75
C TYR A 253 -13.66 -16.56 -5.85
N ALA A 254 -12.59 -16.09 -5.20
CA ALA A 254 -12.63 -14.91 -4.36
C ALA A 254 -13.03 -13.65 -5.13
N ALA A 255 -12.48 -13.43 -6.33
CA ALA A 255 -12.86 -12.32 -7.20
C ALA A 255 -14.37 -12.34 -7.52
N SER A 256 -14.90 -13.53 -7.85
CA SER A 256 -16.33 -13.72 -8.13
C SER A 256 -17.21 -13.44 -6.92
N TRP A 257 -16.73 -13.81 -5.71
CA TRP A 257 -17.43 -13.53 -4.46
C TRP A 257 -17.55 -12.03 -4.19
N PHE A 258 -16.45 -11.28 -4.36
CA PHE A 258 -16.43 -9.83 -4.17
C PHE A 258 -17.34 -9.12 -5.18
N GLU A 259 -17.29 -9.51 -6.45
CA GLU A 259 -18.17 -8.98 -7.49
C GLU A 259 -19.65 -9.24 -7.19
N LEU A 260 -20.00 -10.47 -6.75
CA LEU A 260 -21.37 -10.79 -6.38
C LEU A 260 -21.85 -9.95 -5.20
N ARG A 261 -21.01 -9.78 -4.17
CA ARG A 261 -21.31 -8.93 -3.02
C ARG A 261 -21.56 -7.49 -3.44
N HIS A 262 -20.73 -6.95 -4.33
CA HIS A 262 -20.89 -5.61 -4.88
C HIS A 262 -22.22 -5.47 -5.64
N ARG A 263 -22.55 -6.41 -6.53
CA ARG A 263 -23.81 -6.40 -7.29
C ARG A 263 -25.05 -6.47 -6.40
N ASN A 264 -25.00 -7.26 -5.33
CA ASN A 264 -26.09 -7.37 -4.37
C ASN A 264 -26.30 -6.04 -3.62
N ALA A 265 -25.22 -5.43 -3.12
CA ALA A 265 -25.30 -4.13 -2.45
C ALA A 265 -25.82 -3.02 -3.38
N LEU A 266 -25.40 -3.01 -4.66
CA LEU A 266 -25.89 -2.05 -5.65
C LEU A 266 -27.39 -2.24 -5.93
N SER A 267 -27.85 -3.49 -6.00
CA SER A 267 -29.25 -3.83 -6.20
C SER A 267 -30.12 -3.39 -5.01
N GLU A 268 -29.65 -3.59 -3.78
CA GLU A 268 -30.33 -3.11 -2.56
C GLU A 268 -30.45 -1.59 -2.52
N LEU A 269 -29.37 -0.86 -2.83
CA LEU A 269 -29.41 0.60 -2.91
C LEU A 269 -30.38 1.09 -3.99
N THR A 270 -30.34 0.47 -5.18
CA THR A 270 -31.23 0.83 -6.29
C THR A 270 -32.69 0.65 -5.88
N TYR A 271 -33.01 -0.48 -5.25
CA TYR A 271 -34.35 -0.78 -4.75
C TYR A 271 -34.81 0.24 -3.68
N LEU A 272 -33.94 0.62 -2.75
CA LEU A 272 -34.24 1.66 -1.75
C LEU A 272 -34.47 3.03 -2.40
N CYS A 273 -33.66 3.42 -3.40
CA CYS A 273 -33.89 4.67 -4.14
C CYS A 273 -35.26 4.69 -4.83
N PHE A 274 -35.70 3.57 -5.43
CA PHE A 274 -37.03 3.46 -6.04
C PHE A 274 -38.18 3.55 -5.04
N LEU A 275 -38.01 3.09 -3.80
CA LEU A 275 -39.05 3.15 -2.77
C LEU A 275 -39.19 4.53 -2.11
N TYR A 276 -38.13 5.34 -2.15
CA TYR A 276 -38.07 6.63 -1.46
C TYR A 276 -38.02 7.85 -2.40
N THR A 277 -38.15 7.68 -3.73
CA THR A 277 -38.45 8.80 -4.63
C THR A 277 -39.88 9.30 -4.38
N PRO A 278 -40.09 10.59 -4.03
CA PRO A 278 -41.43 11.13 -3.88
C PRO A 278 -42.16 11.04 -5.23
N SER A 279 -43.36 10.48 -5.22
CA SER A 279 -44.29 10.62 -6.34
C SER A 279 -44.55 12.13 -6.52
N ASN A 280 -44.12 12.69 -7.65
CA ASN A 280 -44.51 14.05 -8.06
C ASN A 280 -46.02 14.15 -8.25
#